data_AF-A0A7S1SIK0-F1
#
_entry.id   AF-A0A7S1SIK0-F1
#
_cell.length_a   1.000
_cell.length_b   1.000
_cell.length_c   1.000
_cell.angle_alpha   90.00
_cell.angle_beta   90.00
_cell.angle_gamma   90.00
#
_symmetry.space_group_name_H-M   'P 1'
#
loop_
_entity.id
_entity.type
_entity.pdbx_description
1 polymer ?
#
loop_
_entity_poly.entity_id
_entity_poly.type
_entity_poly.pdbx_seq_one_letter_code
_entity_poly.pdbx_strand_id
1 'polypeptide(L)'
;KEMYFMLTQVRMGNQKRYQQWFMARHLSLPDSETVVPDLVRYICGCYHPPNHILSSEIIPRWAVLGWLMQCARSQPQVANTRLAVLYDLLLFQPQTDSIMNIEPAMLLMVHSIPRYPSMTNTL
;
A
#
# COMPACT_ATOMS: atom_id res chain seq x y z
N LYS A 1 -1.86 14.82 -1.27
CA LYS A 1 -2.89 15.32 -0.31
C LYS A 1 -3.98 14.28 -0.06
N GLU A 2 -4.65 13.75 -1.09
CA GLU A 2 -5.75 12.78 -0.91
C GLU A 2 -5.30 11.43 -0.33
N MET A 3 -4.17 10.89 -0.78
CA MET A 3 -3.59 9.66 -0.20
C MET A 3 -3.31 9.83 1.31
N TYR A 4 -2.68 10.94 1.69
CA TYR A 4 -2.41 11.27 3.08
C TYR A 4 -3.69 11.40 3.91
N PHE A 5 -4.73 12.03 3.36
CA PHE A 5 -6.04 12.10 4.02
C PHE A 5 -6.63 10.70 4.24
N MET A 6 -6.54 9.80 3.25
CA MET A 6 -6.98 8.42 3.41
C MET A 6 -6.25 7.74 4.58
N LEU A 7 -4.93 7.92 4.65
CA LEU A 7 -4.06 7.30 5.65
C LEU A 7 -4.15 7.91 7.06
N THR A 8 -4.84 9.04 7.24
CA THR A 8 -4.91 9.76 8.53
C THR A 8 -6.32 10.01 9.03
N GLN A 9 -7.33 10.05 8.15
CA GLN A 9 -8.70 10.47 8.49
C GLN A 9 -9.77 9.44 8.12
N VAL A 10 -9.48 8.50 7.22
CA VAL A 10 -10.49 7.54 6.74
C VAL A 10 -10.45 6.29 7.58
N ARG A 11 -11.59 5.93 8.18
CA ARG A 11 -11.73 4.70 8.96
C ARG A 11 -11.78 3.46 8.08
N MET A 12 -11.22 2.36 8.57
CA MET A 12 -11.35 1.04 7.97
C MET A 12 -12.82 0.65 7.83
N GLY A 13 -13.20 0.14 6.66
CA GLY A 13 -14.59 -0.11 6.25
C GLY A 13 -15.19 1.02 5.41
N ASN A 14 -14.72 2.26 5.55
CA ASN A 14 -15.27 3.44 4.87
C ASN A 14 -14.45 3.90 3.65
N GLN A 15 -13.35 3.20 3.31
CA GLN A 15 -12.41 3.61 2.27
C GLN A 15 -12.94 3.55 0.83
N LYS A 16 -13.98 2.74 0.55
CA LYS A 16 -14.39 2.40 -0.83
C LYS A 16 -14.62 3.63 -1.71
N ARG A 17 -15.35 4.63 -1.21
CA ARG A 17 -15.66 5.86 -1.98
C ARG A 17 -14.41 6.72 -2.22
N TYR A 18 -13.53 6.82 -1.22
CA TYR A 18 -12.28 7.56 -1.35
C TYR A 18 -11.32 6.90 -2.35
N GLN A 19 -11.24 5.57 -2.35
CA GLN A 19 -10.48 4.79 -3.32
C GLN A 19 -11.03 5.01 -4.74
N GLN A 20 -12.34 4.92 -4.92
CA GLN A 20 -12.99 5.16 -6.23
C GLN A 20 -12.72 6.58 -6.74
N TRP A 21 -12.82 7.59 -5.88
CA TRP A 21 -12.51 8.98 -6.25
C TRP A 21 -11.04 9.17 -6.61
N PHE A 22 -10.13 8.58 -5.84
CA PHE A 22 -8.71 8.63 -6.12
C PHE A 22 -8.39 7.97 -7.47
N MET A 23 -8.95 6.79 -7.74
CA MET A 23 -8.79 6.10 -9.02
C MET A 23 -9.32 6.93 -10.19
N ALA A 24 -10.53 7.48 -10.06
CA ALA A 24 -11.15 8.27 -11.12
C ALA A 24 -10.31 9.50 -11.48
N ARG A 25 -9.64 10.11 -10.50
CA ARG A 25 -8.83 11.32 -10.69
C ARG A 25 -7.40 11.03 -11.16
N HIS A 26 -6.77 9.99 -10.64
CA HIS A 26 -5.32 9.77 -10.81
C HIS A 26 -4.95 8.51 -11.56
N LEU A 27 -5.84 7.51 -11.66
CA LEU A 27 -5.54 6.17 -12.20
C LEU A 27 -6.52 5.74 -13.31
N SER A 28 -7.21 6.70 -13.93
CA SER A 28 -8.23 6.46 -14.96
C SER A 28 -7.72 6.61 -16.39
N LEU A 29 -6.64 7.38 -16.59
CA LEU A 29 -6.05 7.62 -17.91
C LEU A 29 -5.18 6.44 -18.35
N PRO A 30 -4.96 6.24 -19.66
CA PRO A 30 -3.92 5.34 -20.16
C PRO A 30 -2.58 5.65 -19.48
N ASP A 31 -1.81 4.60 -19.17
CA ASP A 31 -0.49 4.66 -18.55
C ASP A 31 -0.40 5.29 -17.14
N SER A 32 -1.51 5.78 -16.59
CA SER A 32 -1.54 6.38 -15.26
C SER A 32 -1.21 5.39 -14.14
N GLU A 33 -1.31 4.07 -14.39
CA GLU A 33 -0.88 3.04 -13.45
C GLU A 33 0.64 2.99 -13.22
N THR A 34 1.44 3.68 -14.04
CA THR A 34 2.89 3.85 -13.83
C THR A 34 3.22 4.51 -12.49
N VAL A 35 2.29 5.28 -11.90
CA VAL A 35 2.46 5.92 -10.59
C VAL A 35 2.20 4.98 -9.41
N VAL A 36 1.61 3.80 -9.64
CA VAL A 36 1.24 2.87 -8.57
C VAL A 36 2.46 2.43 -7.74
N PRO A 37 3.60 2.02 -8.35
CA PRO A 37 4.82 1.74 -7.59
C PRO A 37 5.28 2.92 -6.73
N ASP A 38 5.21 4.16 -7.23
CA ASP A 38 5.61 5.35 -6.48
C ASP A 38 4.71 5.60 -5.27
N LEU A 39 3.39 5.38 -5.42
CA LEU A 39 2.44 5.46 -4.30
C LEU A 39 2.73 4.40 -3.24
N VAL A 40 3.10 3.18 -3.65
CA VAL A 40 3.55 2.13 -2.74
C VAL A 40 4.81 2.55 -1.99
N ARG A 41 5.83 3.06 -2.69
CA ARG A 41 7.08 3.54 -2.05
C ARG A 41 6.82 4.69 -1.07
N TYR A 42 5.92 5.60 -1.41
CA TYR A 42 5.50 6.68 -0.50
C TYR A 42 4.89 6.12 0.80
N ILE A 43 4.02 5.11 0.71
CA ILE A 43 3.37 4.52 1.89
C ILE A 43 4.37 3.76 2.77
N CYS A 44 5.30 3.02 2.18
CA CYS A 44 6.31 2.25 2.93
C CYS A 44 7.38 3.16 3.54
N GLY A 45 8.02 3.99 2.72
CA GLY A 45 9.24 4.72 3.10
C GLY A 45 9.01 6.15 3.61
N CYS A 46 7.90 6.81 3.25
CA CYS A 46 7.69 8.21 3.60
C CYS A 46 6.61 8.43 4.66
N TYR A 47 5.61 7.55 4.74
CA TYR A 47 4.53 7.68 5.72
C TYR A 47 4.64 6.64 6.83
N HIS A 48 5.15 7.08 7.99
CA HIS A 48 5.17 6.31 9.23
C HIS A 48 4.12 6.89 10.19
N PRO A 49 2.96 6.23 10.35
CA PRO A 49 1.91 6.73 11.22
C PRO A 49 2.38 6.79 12.68
N PRO A 50 2.03 7.84 13.44
CA PRO A 50 2.30 7.88 14.87
C PRO A 50 1.45 6.85 15.62
N ASN A 51 1.87 6.45 16.82
CA ASN A 51 1.23 5.38 17.59
C ASN A 51 -0.28 5.53 17.78
N HIS A 52 -0.77 6.76 17.98
CA HIS A 52 -2.20 7.01 18.13
C HIS A 52 -3.01 6.70 16.87
N ILE A 53 -2.41 6.79 15.68
CA ILE A 53 -3.04 6.36 14.42
C ILE A 53 -2.93 4.83 14.28
N LEU A 54 -1.78 4.23 14.61
CA LEU A 54 -1.60 2.78 14.58
C LEU A 54 -2.58 2.04 15.49
N SER A 55 -2.93 2.62 16.64
CA SER A 55 -3.90 2.08 17.59
C SER A 55 -5.35 2.53 17.34
N SER A 56 -5.65 3.13 16.19
CA SER A 56 -6.98 3.68 15.87
C SER A 56 -7.74 2.83 14.85
N GLU A 57 -8.97 3.27 14.52
CA GLU A 57 -9.78 2.68 13.45
C GLU A 57 -9.44 3.21 12.05
N ILE A 58 -8.41 4.04 11.89
CA ILE A 58 -7.97 4.54 10.59
C ILE A 58 -7.50 3.37 9.72
N ILE A 59 -7.77 3.43 8.41
CA ILE A 59 -7.35 2.40 7.47
C ILE A 59 -5.83 2.16 7.57
N PRO A 60 -5.39 0.93 7.85
CA PRO A 60 -3.97 0.63 7.99
C PRO A 60 -3.27 0.66 6.64
N ARG A 61 -1.97 0.94 6.66
CA ARG A 61 -1.13 1.06 5.46
C ARG A 61 -1.22 -0.18 4.56
N TRP A 62 -1.17 -1.37 5.15
CA TRP A 62 -1.25 -2.64 4.41
C TRP A 62 -2.55 -2.78 3.60
N ALA A 63 -3.68 -2.26 4.10
CA ALA A 63 -4.95 -2.32 3.39
C ALA A 63 -4.96 -1.40 2.16
N VAL A 64 -4.30 -0.25 2.26
CA VAL A 64 -4.10 0.67 1.12
C VAL A 64 -3.16 0.02 0.09
N LEU A 65 -2.08 -0.63 0.52
CA LEU A 65 -1.18 -1.37 -0.38
C LEU A 65 -1.92 -2.47 -1.15
N GLY A 66 -2.74 -3.27 -0.46
CA GLY A 66 -3.53 -4.33 -1.11
C GLY A 66 -4.51 -3.81 -2.15
N TRP A 67 -5.04 -2.59 -1.98
CA TRP A 67 -5.84 -1.92 -3.00
C TRP A 67 -4.99 -1.39 -4.16
N LEU A 68 -3.86 -0.76 -3.88
CA LEU A 68 -2.94 -0.27 -4.93
C LEU A 68 -2.42 -1.41 -5.82
N MET A 69 -2.13 -2.57 -5.23
CA MET A 69 -1.74 -3.77 -5.99
C MET A 69 -2.79 -4.22 -7.02
N GLN A 70 -4.07 -3.95 -6.77
CA GLN A 70 -5.15 -4.25 -7.71
C GLN A 70 -5.33 -3.15 -8.78
N CYS A 71 -4.66 -2.01 -8.63
CA CYS A 71 -4.74 -0.91 -9.59
C CYS A 71 -3.79 -1.09 -10.78
N ALA A 72 -2.71 -1.87 -10.62
CA ALA A 72 -1.79 -2.22 -11.70
C ALA A 72 -2.40 -3.34 -12.57
N ARG A 73 -2.47 -3.11 -13.90
CA ARG A 73 -3.13 -3.98 -14.87
C ARG A 73 -2.15 -4.59 -15.85
N SER A 74 -1.19 -3.81 -16.36
CA SER A 74 -0.17 -4.34 -17.26
C SER A 74 0.87 -5.18 -16.50
N GLN A 75 1.36 -6.24 -17.14
CA GLN A 75 2.35 -7.14 -16.53
C GLN A 75 3.60 -6.41 -16.02
N PRO A 76 4.20 -5.43 -16.74
CA PRO A 76 5.33 -4.68 -16.23
C PRO A 76 4.98 -3.90 -14.96
N GLN A 77 3.81 -3.26 -14.90
CA GLN A 77 3.42 -2.49 -13.72
C GLN A 77 3.07 -3.35 -12.52
N VAL A 78 2.48 -4.52 -12.76
CA VAL A 78 2.27 -5.52 -11.71
C VAL A 78 3.62 -5.96 -11.11
N ALA A 79 4.62 -6.27 -11.95
CA ALA A 79 5.96 -6.65 -11.49
C ALA A 79 6.64 -5.51 -10.71
N ASN A 80 6.63 -4.29 -11.24
CA ASN A 80 7.19 -3.11 -10.58
C ASN A 80 6.51 -2.82 -9.25
N THR A 81 5.18 -2.96 -9.17
CA THR A 81 4.42 -2.73 -7.94
C THR A 81 4.78 -3.77 -6.88
N ARG A 82 4.91 -5.06 -7.24
CA ARG A 82 5.37 -6.11 -6.32
C ARG A 82 6.78 -5.83 -5.81
N LEU A 83 7.69 -5.48 -6.71
CA LEU A 83 9.05 -5.09 -6.33
C LEU A 83 9.03 -3.88 -5.38
N ALA A 84 8.19 -2.88 -5.63
CA ALA A 84 8.08 -1.71 -4.77
C ALA A 84 7.57 -2.05 -3.35
N VAL A 85 6.65 -3.02 -3.23
CA VAL A 85 6.17 -3.53 -1.93
C VAL A 85 7.31 -4.24 -1.17
N LEU A 86 8.10 -5.05 -1.87
CA LEU A 86 9.15 -5.88 -1.27
C LEU A 86 10.52 -5.19 -1.20
N TYR A 87 10.65 -3.98 -1.74
CA TYR A 87 11.95 -3.35 -2.00
C TYR A 87 12.82 -3.27 -0.75
N ASP A 88 12.26 -2.78 0.36
CA ASP A 88 13.00 -2.61 1.61
C ASP A 88 13.30 -3.95 2.31
N LEU A 89 12.56 -5.02 2.00
CA LEU A 89 12.83 -6.37 2.53
C LEU A 89 14.10 -6.98 1.93
N LEU A 90 14.43 -6.65 0.67
CA LEU A 90 15.56 -7.25 -0.05
C LEU A 90 16.91 -6.92 0.60
N LEU A 91 17.05 -5.74 1.20
CA LEU A 91 18.30 -5.21 1.72
C LEU A 91 18.15 -4.68 3.16
N PHE A 92 17.15 -5.16 3.91
CA PHE A 92 16.85 -4.65 5.25
C PHE A 92 18.02 -4.86 6.21
N GLN A 93 18.45 -3.77 6.85
CA GLN A 93 19.48 -3.74 7.89
C GLN A 93 18.86 -3.29 9.22
N PRO A 94 18.65 -4.20 10.18
CA PRO A 94 17.99 -3.89 11.46
C PRO A 94 18.66 -2.76 12.28
N GLN A 95 19.92 -2.46 12.00
CA GLN A 95 20.73 -1.46 12.71
C GLN A 95 20.50 -0.04 12.20
N THR A 96 20.02 0.12 10.96
CA THR A 96 19.87 1.41 10.29
C THR A 96 18.45 1.65 9.80
N ASP A 97 17.76 0.60 9.36
CA ASP A 97 16.46 0.71 8.72
C ASP A 97 15.32 0.65 9.73
N SER A 98 14.29 1.46 9.47
CA SER A 98 13.07 1.45 10.26
C SER A 98 12.22 0.23 9.94
N ILE A 99 11.74 -0.47 10.97
CA ILE A 99 10.73 -1.55 10.83
C ILE A 99 9.49 -1.06 10.08
N MET A 100 9.17 0.24 10.16
CA MET A 100 8.02 0.83 9.49
C MET A 100 8.13 0.79 7.96
N ASN A 101 9.32 0.56 7.39
CA ASN A 101 9.52 0.38 5.96
C ASN A 101 9.03 -0.99 5.47
N ILE A 102 9.23 -2.03 6.28
CA ILE A 102 8.95 -3.44 5.91
C ILE A 102 7.62 -3.97 6.47
N GLU A 103 7.14 -3.38 7.58
CA GLU A 103 5.91 -3.79 8.26
C GLU A 103 4.67 -3.83 7.32
N PRO A 104 4.45 -2.86 6.41
CA PRO A 104 3.26 -2.87 5.55
C PRO A 104 3.19 -4.08 4.63
N ALA A 105 4.32 -4.52 4.10
CA ALA A 105 4.41 -5.67 3.20
C ALA A 105 4.11 -6.98 3.96
N MET A 106 4.71 -7.13 5.14
CA MET A 106 4.48 -8.29 6.00
C MET A 106 3.02 -8.38 6.46
N LEU A 107 2.45 -7.26 6.91
CA LEU A 107 1.05 -7.22 7.31
C LEU A 107 0.09 -7.43 6.14
N LEU A 108 0.43 -6.96 4.94
CA LEU A 108 -0.37 -7.24 3.73
C LEU A 108 -0.43 -8.74 3.47
N MET A 109 0.71 -9.45 3.52
CA MET A 109 0.76 -10.89 3.35
C MET A 109 -0.04 -11.62 4.43
N VAL A 110 0.15 -11.29 5.72
CA VAL A 110 -0.52 -11.97 6.83
C VAL A 110 -2.03 -11.75 6.84
N HIS A 111 -2.48 -10.49 6.68
CA HIS A 111 -3.90 -10.17 6.70
C HIS A 111 -4.65 -10.60 5.43
N SER A 112 -3.95 -10.91 4.35
CA SER A 112 -4.56 -11.42 3.13
C SER A 112 -4.88 -12.91 3.19
N ILE A 113 -4.13 -13.72 3.96
CA ILE A 113 -4.32 -15.19 4.02
C ILE A 113 -5.78 -15.62 4.22
N PRO A 114 -6.57 -15.04 5.15
CA PRO A 114 -7.92 -15.54 5.44
C PRO A 114 -8.95 -15.30 4.33
N ARG A 115 -8.75 -14.30 3.47
CA ARG A 115 -9.76 -13.86 2.48
C ARG A 115 -9.25 -13.78 1.05
N TYR A 116 -7.97 -13.50 0.88
CA TYR A 116 -7.30 -13.24 -0.40
C TYR A 116 -5.94 -13.94 -0.47
N PRO A 117 -5.87 -15.27 -0.32
CA PRO A 117 -4.58 -16.00 -0.28
C PRO A 117 -3.75 -15.83 -1.57
N SER A 118 -4.40 -15.54 -2.71
CA SER A 118 -3.71 -15.20 -3.95
C SER A 118 -2.83 -13.95 -3.86
N MET A 119 -3.19 -12.98 -3.00
CA MET A 119 -2.39 -11.79 -2.73
C MET A 119 -1.07 -12.16 -2.07
N THR A 120 -1.11 -13.09 -1.10
CA THR A 120 0.10 -13.58 -0.44
C THR A 120 0.95 -14.42 -1.37
N ASN A 121 0.33 -15.31 -2.16
CA ASN A 121 1.06 -16.19 -3.09
C ASN A 121 1.75 -15.44 -4.23
N THR A 122 1.31 -14.21 -4.52
CA THR A 122 1.89 -13.42 -5.62
C THR A 122 3.04 -12.51 -5.19
N LEU A 123 3.26 -12.36 -3.89
CA LEU A 123 4.36 -11.62 -3.26
C LEU A 123 5.42 -12.63 -2.80
#